data_AF-A0A3D4KNA9-F1
#
_entry.id   AF-A0A3D4KNA9-F1
#
_cell.length_a   1.000
_cell.length_b   1.000
_cell.length_c   1.000
_cell.angle_alpha   90.00
_cell.angle_beta   90.00
_cell.angle_gamma   90.00
#
_symmetry.space_group_name_H-M   'P 1'
#
loop_
_entity.id
_entity.type
_entity.pdbx_description
1 polymer ?
#
loop_
_entity_poly.entity_id
_entity_poly.type
_entity_poly.pdbx_seq_one_letter_code
_entity_poly.pdbx_strand_id
1 'polypeptide(L)'
;MLNHWLDWTLDGHLPVQRSGQFPSGTYRFHAPGIMELIPHTPQPEAYACVFSAAIHGNETAPVELLGEWLSALEAGTAPLGAPVLVILGNIPALRAQQRFIATNLNRLFKHDLTDSGEEPERARELMAAVDRFYATHAARPRLHYDLHTAIRESLYPIFVVEPFANTATLPEQWQWLAAAGMQAVLHQHQTSWTFSHYSKHYHGAQAFTFELGRVAPFGQNDRASLIPMGALLTSLSKGETPAQQDPASMVFFQVEHELKRQAEDFTLYVDADMPNFSRFEPGTRLARDSVAGDFVVGETPLHVVFPNANVALGARAALLVAPIHPPSQTAK
;
A
#
# COMPACT_ATOMS: atom_id res chain seq x y z
N MET A 1 11.06 -22.25 -4.51
CA MET A 1 10.63 -20.95 -5.06
C MET A 1 10.98 -19.84 -4.09
N LEU A 2 10.38 -19.83 -2.89
CA LEU A 2 10.52 -18.72 -1.93
C LEU A 2 11.98 -18.50 -1.48
N ASN A 3 12.68 -19.56 -1.08
CA ASN A 3 14.08 -19.44 -0.63
C ASN A 3 14.98 -18.85 -1.71
N HIS A 4 14.88 -19.35 -2.95
CA HIS A 4 15.70 -18.82 -4.06
C HIS A 4 15.39 -17.35 -4.36
N TRP A 5 14.14 -16.91 -4.17
CA TRP A 5 13.77 -15.52 -4.33
C TRP A 5 14.31 -14.65 -3.20
N LEU A 6 14.23 -15.11 -1.96
CA LEU A 6 14.76 -14.41 -0.80
C LEU A 6 16.29 -14.36 -0.81
N ASP A 7 17.00 -15.43 -1.20
CA ASP A 7 18.46 -15.44 -1.31
C ASP A 7 18.95 -14.38 -2.31
N TRP A 8 18.26 -14.24 -3.45
CA TRP A 8 18.59 -13.19 -4.41
C TRP A 8 18.24 -11.80 -3.88
N THR A 9 17.05 -11.69 -3.31
CA THR A 9 16.50 -10.41 -2.88
C THR A 9 17.25 -9.86 -1.67
N LEU A 10 17.58 -10.67 -0.68
CA LEU A 10 18.15 -10.22 0.60
C LEU A 10 19.66 -10.45 0.70
N ASP A 11 20.21 -11.45 0.03
CA ASP A 11 21.65 -11.74 0.12
C ASP A 11 22.42 -11.38 -1.16
N GLY A 12 21.70 -11.01 -2.24
CA GLY A 12 22.32 -10.67 -3.52
C GLY A 12 22.87 -11.88 -4.28
N HIS A 13 22.58 -13.10 -3.83
CA HIS A 13 22.99 -14.33 -4.51
C HIS A 13 22.15 -14.53 -5.76
N LEU A 14 22.75 -14.36 -6.94
CA LEU A 14 22.08 -14.63 -8.21
C LEU A 14 21.51 -16.06 -8.22
N PRO A 15 20.19 -16.24 -8.46
CA PRO A 15 19.60 -17.55 -8.40
C PRO A 15 20.07 -18.34 -9.62
N VAL A 16 20.43 -19.60 -9.39
CA VAL A 16 20.85 -20.53 -10.46
C VAL A 16 19.77 -20.67 -11.53
N GLN A 17 18.50 -20.55 -11.13
CA GLN A 17 17.34 -20.55 -12.03
C GLN A 17 16.48 -19.31 -11.79
N ARG A 18 16.21 -18.55 -12.86
CA ARG A 18 15.33 -17.37 -12.84
C ARG A 18 13.85 -17.68 -13.08
N SER A 19 13.52 -18.94 -13.33
CA SER A 19 12.15 -19.40 -13.48
C SER A 19 12.03 -20.85 -13.05
N GLY A 20 10.81 -21.29 -12.77
CA GLY A 20 10.51 -22.66 -12.40
C GLY A 20 9.01 -22.91 -12.34
N GLN A 21 8.63 -24.07 -11.78
CA GLN A 21 7.25 -24.51 -11.66
C GLN A 21 6.92 -24.83 -10.21
N PHE A 22 5.64 -24.73 -9.88
CA PHE A 22 5.00 -25.20 -8.65
C PHE A 22 3.65 -25.83 -9.04
N PRO A 23 2.94 -26.52 -8.15
CA PRO A 23 1.82 -27.39 -8.52
C PRO A 23 0.76 -26.76 -9.45
N SER A 24 0.39 -25.50 -9.22
CA SER A 24 -0.64 -24.80 -9.99
C SER A 24 -0.12 -23.77 -10.99
N GLY A 25 1.19 -23.62 -11.19
CA GLY A 25 1.71 -22.58 -12.06
C GLY A 25 3.23 -22.54 -12.24
N THR A 26 3.68 -21.44 -12.82
CA THR A 26 5.10 -21.13 -13.05
C THR A 26 5.46 -19.81 -12.40
N TYR A 27 6.72 -19.66 -12.01
CA TYR A 27 7.27 -18.41 -11.51
C TYR A 27 8.41 -17.92 -12.39
N ARG A 28 8.60 -16.60 -12.45
CA ARG A 28 9.72 -15.94 -13.10
C ARG A 28 10.21 -14.77 -12.26
N PHE A 29 11.50 -14.72 -11.99
CA PHE A 29 12.15 -13.59 -11.34
C PHE A 29 12.64 -12.60 -12.40
N HIS A 30 12.11 -11.37 -12.36
CA HIS A 30 12.49 -10.31 -13.29
C HIS A 30 13.73 -9.54 -12.81
N ALA A 31 13.78 -9.31 -11.50
CA ALA A 31 14.84 -8.58 -10.80
C ALA A 31 14.79 -8.93 -9.30
N PRO A 32 15.75 -8.49 -8.47
CA PRO A 32 15.65 -8.62 -7.02
C PRO A 32 14.31 -8.06 -6.51
N GLY A 33 13.60 -8.84 -5.71
CA GLY A 33 12.28 -8.49 -5.17
C GLY A 33 11.16 -8.35 -6.21
N ILE A 34 11.34 -8.74 -7.49
CA ILE A 34 10.27 -8.72 -8.49
C ILE A 34 10.06 -10.13 -9.04
N MET A 35 8.94 -10.75 -8.65
CA MET A 35 8.55 -12.09 -9.07
C MET A 35 7.19 -12.07 -9.75
N GLU A 36 7.08 -12.66 -10.92
CA GLU A 36 5.81 -12.90 -11.61
C GLU A 36 5.41 -14.38 -11.45
N LEU A 37 4.14 -14.60 -11.14
CA LEU A 37 3.50 -15.91 -11.02
C LEU A 37 2.43 -16.04 -12.09
N ILE A 38 2.46 -17.15 -12.83
CA ILE A 38 1.57 -17.41 -13.96
C ILE A 38 0.87 -18.76 -13.72
N PRO A 39 -0.48 -18.79 -13.62
CA PRO A 39 -1.22 -20.03 -13.38
C PRO A 39 -1.20 -20.95 -14.61
N HIS A 40 -1.18 -22.26 -14.41
CA HIS A 40 -1.37 -23.24 -15.49
C HIS A 40 -2.78 -23.19 -16.08
N THR A 41 -3.76 -22.90 -15.22
CA THR A 41 -5.18 -22.81 -15.59
C THR A 41 -5.72 -21.49 -15.08
N PRO A 42 -5.56 -20.38 -15.84
CA PRO A 42 -6.04 -19.08 -15.42
C PRO A 42 -7.58 -19.04 -15.38
N GLN A 43 -8.14 -18.48 -14.32
CA GLN A 43 -9.58 -18.23 -14.23
C GLN A 43 -9.97 -17.10 -15.20
N PRO A 44 -11.10 -17.21 -15.94
CA PRO A 44 -11.48 -16.21 -16.93
C PRO A 44 -11.62 -14.79 -16.35
N GLU A 45 -12.33 -14.66 -15.23
CA GLU A 45 -12.65 -13.38 -14.59
C GLU A 45 -11.59 -12.91 -13.57
N ALA A 46 -10.46 -13.61 -13.48
CA ALA A 46 -9.40 -13.23 -12.54
C ALA A 46 -8.75 -11.89 -12.91
N TYR A 47 -8.49 -11.09 -11.87
CA TYR A 47 -7.67 -9.90 -11.96
C TYR A 47 -6.21 -10.24 -12.32
N ALA A 48 -5.53 -9.30 -12.99
CA ALA A 48 -4.09 -9.22 -12.96
C ALA A 48 -3.68 -8.48 -11.67
N CYS A 49 -3.15 -9.22 -10.71
CA CYS A 49 -2.91 -8.72 -9.36
C CYS A 49 -1.45 -8.29 -9.18
N VAL A 50 -1.23 -7.10 -8.64
CA VAL A 50 0.07 -6.68 -8.08
C VAL A 50 -0.06 -6.67 -6.56
N PHE A 51 0.77 -7.47 -5.89
CA PHE A 51 0.90 -7.44 -4.43
C PHE A 51 2.29 -6.92 -4.09
N SER A 52 2.36 -5.73 -3.50
CA SER A 52 3.63 -5.12 -3.13
C SER A 52 3.73 -4.94 -1.62
N ALA A 53 4.94 -5.07 -1.11
CA ALA A 53 5.30 -4.86 0.28
C ALA A 53 6.71 -4.26 0.36
N ALA A 54 7.10 -3.85 1.56
CA ALA A 54 8.42 -3.28 1.83
C ALA A 54 8.78 -2.11 0.91
N ILE A 55 7.81 -1.30 0.46
CA ILE A 55 8.10 0.00 -0.16
C ILE A 55 8.82 0.89 0.85
N HIS A 56 8.48 0.76 2.13
CA HIS A 56 9.35 1.13 3.25
C HIS A 56 9.97 -0.12 3.89
N GLY A 57 11.26 -0.07 4.20
CA GLY A 57 12.01 -1.26 4.62
C GLY A 57 11.76 -1.74 6.06
N ASN A 58 11.30 -0.88 6.95
CA ASN A 58 11.02 -1.25 8.33
C ASN A 58 9.68 -1.99 8.51
N GLU A 59 8.83 -2.03 7.49
CA GLU A 59 7.46 -2.57 7.54
C GLU A 59 7.45 -4.07 7.20
N THR A 60 7.75 -4.90 8.20
CA THR A 60 8.05 -6.33 7.97
C THR A 60 6.81 -7.25 7.95
N ALA A 61 5.70 -6.86 8.58
CA ALA A 61 4.50 -7.69 8.68
C ALA A 61 3.94 -8.12 7.31
N PRO A 62 3.84 -7.23 6.31
CA PRO A 62 3.37 -7.63 4.98
C PRO A 62 4.36 -8.53 4.23
N VAL A 63 5.66 -8.42 4.53
CA VAL A 63 6.68 -9.32 3.96
C VAL A 63 6.50 -10.73 4.47
N GLU A 64 6.25 -10.89 5.77
CA GLU A 64 5.94 -12.20 6.37
C GLU A 64 4.65 -12.79 5.80
N LEU A 65 3.60 -11.97 5.66
CA LEU A 65 2.32 -12.39 5.07
C LEU A 65 2.48 -12.89 3.63
N LEU A 66 3.22 -12.15 2.79
CA LEU A 66 3.51 -12.60 1.42
C LEU A 66 4.39 -13.86 1.41
N GLY A 67 5.35 -13.98 2.34
CA GLY A 67 6.16 -15.18 2.51
C GLY A 67 5.31 -16.42 2.81
N GLU A 68 4.38 -16.33 3.76
CA GLU A 68 3.46 -17.42 4.11
C GLU A 68 2.57 -17.83 2.93
N TRP A 69 2.00 -16.85 2.21
CA TRP A 69 1.19 -17.10 1.03
C TRP A 69 2.00 -17.78 -0.10
N LEU A 70 3.23 -17.32 -0.35
CA LEU A 70 4.13 -17.95 -1.33
C LEU A 70 4.52 -19.38 -0.95
N SER A 71 4.75 -19.64 0.35
CA SER A 71 4.98 -21.00 0.85
C SER A 71 3.77 -21.91 0.61
N ALA A 72 2.55 -21.40 0.79
CA ALA A 72 1.33 -22.17 0.53
C ALA A 72 1.15 -22.51 -0.96
N LEU A 73 1.52 -21.60 -1.87
CA LEU A 73 1.55 -21.88 -3.32
C LEU A 73 2.59 -22.95 -3.66
N GLU A 74 3.80 -22.84 -3.11
CA GLU A 74 4.89 -23.79 -3.36
C GLU A 74 4.55 -25.19 -2.84
N ALA A 75 3.90 -25.28 -1.68
CA ALA A 75 3.44 -26.54 -1.09
C ALA A 75 2.19 -27.13 -1.78
N GLY A 76 1.51 -26.37 -2.65
CA GLY A 76 0.27 -26.77 -3.30
C GLY A 76 -0.95 -26.77 -2.37
N THR A 77 -0.86 -26.18 -1.17
CA THR A 77 -1.99 -26.04 -0.24
C THR A 77 -2.91 -24.86 -0.62
N ALA A 78 -2.43 -23.95 -1.47
CA ALA A 78 -3.22 -22.94 -2.14
C ALA A 78 -2.96 -22.99 -3.66
N PRO A 79 -3.99 -23.13 -4.52
CA PRO A 79 -3.82 -23.01 -5.96
C PRO A 79 -3.70 -21.55 -6.41
N LEU A 80 -3.01 -21.35 -7.53
CA LEU A 80 -2.99 -20.10 -8.28
C LEU A 80 -3.93 -20.19 -9.49
N GLY A 81 -4.82 -19.20 -9.63
CA GLY A 81 -5.72 -19.05 -10.78
C GLY A 81 -5.70 -17.65 -11.41
N ALA A 82 -4.99 -16.70 -10.82
CA ALA A 82 -4.76 -15.35 -11.35
C ALA A 82 -3.28 -15.14 -11.66
N PRO A 83 -2.89 -14.38 -12.69
CA PRO A 83 -1.53 -13.89 -12.81
C PRO A 83 -1.24 -12.88 -11.68
N VAL A 84 -0.11 -13.04 -11.00
CA VAL A 84 0.27 -12.17 -9.87
C VAL A 84 1.71 -11.67 -10.03
N LEU A 85 1.92 -10.37 -9.87
CA LEU A 85 3.22 -9.75 -9.70
C LEU A 85 3.45 -9.45 -8.22
N VAL A 86 4.48 -10.07 -7.64
CA VAL A 86 4.89 -9.88 -6.26
C VAL A 86 6.10 -8.95 -6.22
N ILE A 87 6.03 -7.89 -5.42
CA ILE A 87 7.06 -6.86 -5.31
C ILE A 87 7.52 -6.67 -3.87
N LEU A 88 8.82 -6.75 -3.63
CA LEU A 88 9.50 -6.18 -2.46
C LEU A 88 10.20 -4.88 -2.88
N GLY A 89 9.69 -3.76 -2.38
CA GLY A 89 9.97 -2.42 -2.91
C GLY A 89 11.41 -1.95 -2.70
N ASN A 90 11.74 -1.55 -1.48
CA ASN A 90 13.02 -0.96 -1.10
C ASN A 90 13.89 -1.99 -0.36
N ILE A 91 14.59 -2.80 -1.15
CA ILE A 91 15.41 -3.91 -0.63
C ILE A 91 16.56 -3.43 0.27
N PRO A 92 17.34 -2.40 -0.09
CA PRO A 92 18.38 -1.88 0.81
C PRO A 92 17.82 -1.44 2.17
N ALA A 93 16.70 -0.70 2.16
CA ALA A 93 16.05 -0.27 3.40
C ALA A 93 15.51 -1.46 4.21
N LEU A 94 14.98 -2.49 3.55
CA LEU A 94 14.49 -3.71 4.20
C LEU A 94 15.61 -4.44 4.95
N ARG A 95 16.78 -4.59 4.31
CA ARG A 95 17.97 -5.18 4.95
C ARG A 95 18.45 -4.34 6.13
N ALA A 96 18.42 -3.02 5.99
CA ALA A 96 18.81 -2.08 7.05
C ALA A 96 17.74 -1.95 8.15
N GLN A 97 16.53 -2.50 7.96
CA GLN A 97 15.35 -2.29 8.81
C GLN A 97 15.03 -0.80 9.02
N GLN A 98 15.24 0.00 7.99
CA GLN A 98 15.00 1.43 7.96
C GLN A 98 13.79 1.74 7.08
N ARG A 99 13.12 2.88 7.32
CA ARG A 99 11.99 3.30 6.49
C ARG A 99 12.40 3.50 5.02
N PHE A 100 13.50 4.20 4.81
CA PHE A 100 14.16 4.43 3.53
C PHE A 100 15.63 4.75 3.81
N ILE A 101 16.49 4.74 2.78
CA ILE A 101 17.93 5.04 2.93
C ILE A 101 18.18 6.53 2.77
N ALA A 102 17.82 7.11 1.61
CA ALA A 102 18.02 8.53 1.33
C ALA A 102 16.70 9.25 1.08
N THR A 103 15.81 8.66 0.28
CA THR A 103 14.54 9.27 -0.13
C THR A 103 13.38 8.32 0.06
N ASN A 104 12.26 8.83 0.56
CA ASN A 104 11.03 8.04 0.67
C ASN A 104 10.57 7.56 -0.72
N LEU A 105 10.75 6.27 -0.99
CA LEU A 105 10.39 5.62 -2.26
C LEU A 105 8.91 5.84 -2.62
N ASN A 106 8.01 5.85 -1.64
CA ASN A 106 6.56 6.06 -1.84
C ASN A 106 6.17 7.52 -2.15
N ARG A 107 7.12 8.32 -2.65
CA ARG A 107 6.93 9.69 -3.15
C ARG A 107 7.46 9.87 -4.58
N LEU A 108 7.98 8.81 -5.19
CA LEU A 108 8.74 8.88 -6.46
C LEU A 108 7.98 8.29 -7.65
N PHE A 109 6.78 7.75 -7.46
CA PHE A 109 6.07 6.98 -8.49
C PHE A 109 5.31 7.87 -9.47
N LYS A 110 6.04 8.48 -10.42
CA LYS A 110 5.52 9.30 -11.52
C LYS A 110 6.38 9.10 -12.79
N HIS A 111 5.76 9.14 -13.97
CA HIS A 111 6.49 8.93 -15.23
C HIS A 111 7.60 9.96 -15.50
N ASP A 112 7.40 11.20 -15.09
CA ASP A 112 8.32 12.33 -15.27
C ASP A 112 9.34 12.47 -14.13
N LEU A 113 9.68 11.37 -13.44
CA LEU A 113 10.68 11.37 -12.38
C LEU A 113 12.07 11.71 -12.94
N THR A 114 12.59 12.89 -12.59
CA THR A 114 13.90 13.39 -13.03
C THR A 114 15.02 13.13 -12.02
N ASP A 115 14.70 12.87 -10.76
CA ASP A 115 15.65 12.62 -9.67
C ASP A 115 16.55 11.41 -9.97
N SER A 116 17.83 11.48 -9.57
CA SER A 116 18.79 10.39 -9.69
C SER A 116 19.19 9.84 -8.32
N GLY A 117 19.72 8.62 -8.30
CA GLY A 117 20.09 7.92 -7.06
C GLY A 117 19.35 6.59 -6.92
N GLU A 118 19.67 5.87 -5.84
CA GLU A 118 19.23 4.48 -5.65
C GLU A 118 17.70 4.33 -5.59
N GLU A 119 17.00 5.11 -4.75
CA GLU A 119 15.53 5.01 -4.67
C GLU A 119 14.81 5.51 -5.94
N PRO A 120 15.21 6.63 -6.58
CA PRO A 120 14.65 7.01 -7.88
C PRO A 120 14.85 5.97 -8.99
N GLU A 121 16.02 5.33 -9.07
CA GLU A 121 16.28 4.24 -10.02
C GLU A 121 15.42 3.01 -9.69
N ARG A 122 15.31 2.66 -8.41
CA ARG A 122 14.41 1.59 -7.97
C ARG A 122 12.96 1.90 -8.30
N ALA A 123 12.48 3.13 -8.10
CA ALA A 123 11.13 3.54 -8.48
C ALA A 123 10.87 3.29 -9.98
N ARG A 124 11.81 3.67 -10.86
CA ARG A 124 11.70 3.42 -12.30
C ARG A 124 11.63 1.93 -12.63
N GLU A 125 12.44 1.11 -11.97
CA GLU A 125 12.42 -0.35 -12.17
C GLU A 125 11.07 -0.95 -11.76
N LEU A 126 10.53 -0.54 -10.61
CA LEU A 126 9.22 -0.99 -10.13
C LEU A 126 8.08 -0.53 -11.05
N MET A 127 8.10 0.73 -11.50
CA MET A 127 7.13 1.27 -12.47
C MET A 127 7.16 0.47 -13.78
N ALA A 128 8.34 0.25 -14.35
CA ALA A 128 8.50 -0.52 -15.59
C ALA A 128 8.06 -1.99 -15.43
N ALA A 129 8.21 -2.59 -14.24
CA ALA A 129 7.71 -3.93 -13.96
C ALA A 129 6.18 -3.98 -13.96
N VAL A 130 5.52 -2.99 -13.34
CA VAL A 130 4.06 -2.85 -13.34
C VAL A 130 3.53 -2.59 -14.75
N ASP A 131 4.16 -1.69 -15.51
CA ASP A 131 3.79 -1.38 -16.89
C ASP A 131 3.79 -2.65 -17.75
N ARG A 132 4.89 -3.40 -17.69
CA ARG A 132 5.06 -4.64 -18.44
C ARG A 132 4.05 -5.70 -18.02
N PHE A 133 3.79 -5.84 -16.73
CA PHE A 133 2.83 -6.82 -16.22
C PHE A 133 1.41 -6.53 -16.70
N TYR A 134 0.95 -5.30 -16.57
CA TYR A 134 -0.38 -4.92 -17.04
C TYR A 134 -0.51 -4.90 -18.56
N ALA A 135 0.57 -4.62 -19.30
CA ALA A 135 0.59 -4.78 -20.75
C ALA A 135 0.49 -6.26 -21.17
N THR A 136 1.19 -7.16 -20.46
CA THR A 136 1.16 -8.60 -20.72
C THR A 136 -0.24 -9.19 -20.46
N HIS A 137 -0.91 -8.72 -19.40
CA HIS A 137 -2.24 -9.20 -18.99
C HIS A 137 -3.36 -8.19 -19.32
N ALA A 138 -3.23 -7.48 -20.45
CA ALA A 138 -4.10 -6.33 -20.78
C ALA A 138 -5.59 -6.64 -20.90
N ALA A 139 -5.95 -7.91 -21.15
CA ALA A 139 -7.34 -8.38 -21.24
C ALA A 139 -8.03 -8.58 -19.88
N ARG A 140 -7.30 -8.43 -18.76
CA ARG A 140 -7.81 -8.67 -17.40
C ARG A 140 -8.05 -7.36 -16.66
N PRO A 141 -9.02 -7.32 -15.73
CA PRO A 141 -9.12 -6.20 -14.80
C PRO A 141 -7.84 -6.13 -13.94
N ARG A 142 -7.44 -4.93 -13.55
CA ARG A 142 -6.15 -4.67 -12.90
C ARG A 142 -6.35 -4.35 -11.43
N LEU A 143 -5.49 -4.89 -10.56
CA LEU A 143 -5.56 -4.68 -9.13
C LEU A 143 -4.16 -4.49 -8.56
N HIS A 144 -3.98 -3.54 -7.64
CA HIS A 144 -2.71 -3.34 -6.93
C HIS A 144 -2.94 -3.08 -5.44
N TYR A 145 -2.58 -4.06 -4.62
CA TYR A 145 -2.57 -3.91 -3.17
C TYR A 145 -1.14 -3.67 -2.69
N ASP A 146 -0.90 -2.43 -2.26
CA ASP A 146 0.37 -1.94 -1.71
C ASP A 146 0.29 -2.03 -0.19
N LEU A 147 0.98 -3.01 0.41
CA LEU A 147 0.83 -3.40 1.80
C LEU A 147 1.90 -2.74 2.67
N HIS A 148 1.45 -1.91 3.61
CA HIS A 148 2.26 -1.13 4.55
C HIS A 148 1.89 -1.45 6.00
N THR A 149 2.67 -0.91 6.93
CA THR A 149 2.31 -0.81 8.35
C THR A 149 2.55 0.59 8.86
N ALA A 150 1.72 1.05 9.77
CA ALA A 150 1.84 2.38 10.34
C ALA A 150 3.01 2.44 11.35
N ILE A 151 3.74 3.55 11.34
CA ILE A 151 4.78 3.82 12.35
C ILE A 151 4.15 4.24 13.69
N ARG A 152 2.98 4.88 13.62
CA ARG A 152 2.24 5.40 14.77
C ARG A 152 1.06 4.51 15.10
N GLU A 153 0.61 4.60 16.34
CA GLU A 153 -0.68 4.05 16.74
C GLU A 153 -1.82 4.74 15.97
N SER A 154 -2.96 4.08 15.91
CA SER A 154 -4.13 4.55 15.19
C SER A 154 -5.38 4.17 15.98
N LEU A 155 -6.37 5.07 16.02
CA LEU A 155 -7.71 4.73 16.52
C LEU A 155 -8.41 3.69 15.64
N TYR A 156 -7.95 3.56 14.39
CA TYR A 156 -8.30 2.48 13.48
C TYR A 156 -7.00 1.72 13.11
N PRO A 157 -6.55 0.73 13.92
CA PRO A 157 -5.30 0.02 13.70
C PRO A 157 -5.06 -0.50 12.29
N ILE A 158 -6.12 -0.95 11.61
CA ILE A 158 -6.05 -1.41 10.23
C ILE A 158 -6.98 -0.58 9.35
N PHE A 159 -6.40 0.13 8.39
CA PHE A 159 -7.14 1.02 7.50
C PHE A 159 -6.51 1.03 6.11
N VAL A 160 -7.24 1.61 5.16
CA VAL A 160 -6.82 1.66 3.76
C VAL A 160 -6.88 3.10 3.24
N VAL A 161 -5.92 3.46 2.41
CA VAL A 161 -5.88 4.73 1.69
C VAL A 161 -6.25 4.48 0.24
N GLU A 162 -7.32 5.12 -0.21
CA GLU A 162 -7.69 5.17 -1.62
C GLU A 162 -6.98 6.36 -2.28
N PRO A 163 -6.13 6.12 -3.29
CA PRO A 163 -5.52 7.20 -4.04
C PRO A 163 -6.54 7.92 -4.91
N PHE A 164 -6.33 9.23 -5.07
CA PHE A 164 -7.13 10.08 -5.95
C PHE A 164 -6.81 9.77 -7.41
N ALA A 165 -7.83 9.42 -8.20
CA ALA A 165 -7.70 9.23 -9.65
C ALA A 165 -9.08 9.32 -10.32
N ASN A 166 -9.08 9.46 -11.65
CA ASN A 166 -10.32 9.49 -12.43
C ASN A 166 -11.06 8.14 -12.46
N THR A 167 -10.32 7.04 -12.28
CA THR A 167 -10.92 5.71 -12.25
C THR A 167 -11.69 5.50 -10.94
N ALA A 168 -12.99 5.25 -11.07
CA ALA A 168 -13.84 4.94 -9.93
C ALA A 168 -13.44 3.62 -9.27
N THR A 169 -13.55 3.57 -7.94
CA THR A 169 -13.42 2.32 -7.20
C THR A 169 -14.69 1.51 -7.35
N LEU A 170 -14.53 0.23 -7.70
CA LEU A 170 -15.62 -0.71 -7.86
C LEU A 170 -16.24 -1.04 -6.49
N PRO A 171 -17.59 -1.10 -6.37
CA PRO A 171 -18.26 -1.33 -5.09
C PRO A 171 -17.82 -2.61 -4.37
N GLU A 172 -17.48 -3.69 -5.11
CA GLU A 172 -17.04 -4.94 -4.51
C GLU A 172 -15.73 -4.81 -3.74
N GLN A 173 -14.85 -3.85 -4.08
CA GLN A 173 -13.62 -3.62 -3.33
C GLN A 173 -13.95 -3.34 -1.88
N TRP A 174 -14.89 -2.43 -1.61
CA TRP A 174 -15.27 -2.07 -0.24
C TRP A 174 -15.84 -3.25 0.55
N GLN A 175 -16.54 -4.16 -0.11
CA GLN A 175 -17.07 -5.37 0.51
C GLN A 175 -15.95 -6.35 0.89
N TRP A 176 -14.94 -6.48 0.01
CA TRP A 176 -13.77 -7.32 0.26
C TRP A 176 -12.88 -6.75 1.36
N LEU A 177 -12.67 -5.44 1.37
CA LEU A 177 -11.84 -4.78 2.37
C LEU A 177 -12.49 -4.86 3.77
N ALA A 178 -13.81 -4.69 3.85
CA ALA A 178 -14.56 -4.90 5.09
C ALA A 178 -14.44 -6.34 5.60
N ALA A 179 -14.56 -7.34 4.70
CA ALA A 179 -14.40 -8.75 5.07
C ALA A 179 -12.95 -9.11 5.45
N ALA A 180 -11.96 -8.39 4.90
CA ALA A 180 -10.56 -8.46 5.29
C ALA A 180 -10.24 -7.68 6.57
N GLY A 181 -11.27 -7.21 7.29
CA GLY A 181 -11.14 -6.60 8.60
C GLY A 181 -10.71 -5.13 8.59
N MET A 182 -10.62 -4.47 7.42
CA MET A 182 -10.32 -3.03 7.40
C MET A 182 -11.37 -2.28 8.22
N GLN A 183 -10.93 -1.30 9.01
CA GLN A 183 -11.78 -0.57 9.94
C GLN A 183 -12.09 0.85 9.45
N ALA A 184 -11.20 1.42 8.66
CA ALA A 184 -11.39 2.75 8.08
C ALA A 184 -10.86 2.84 6.65
N VAL A 185 -11.45 3.77 5.90
CA VAL A 185 -11.04 4.14 4.54
C VAL A 185 -10.70 5.62 4.53
N LEU A 186 -9.58 5.98 3.93
CA LEU A 186 -9.14 7.35 3.72
C LEU A 186 -9.09 7.68 2.22
N HIS A 187 -9.99 8.54 1.76
CA HIS A 187 -10.01 9.04 0.39
C HIS A 187 -9.07 10.24 0.22
N GLN A 188 -8.06 10.10 -0.63
CA GLN A 188 -7.26 11.24 -1.06
C GLN A 188 -8.09 12.16 -1.97
N HIS A 189 -7.89 13.49 -1.86
CA HIS A 189 -8.55 14.47 -2.73
C HIS A 189 -7.67 14.97 -3.89
N GLN A 190 -6.40 14.57 -3.92
CA GLN A 190 -5.43 15.06 -4.91
C GLN A 190 -4.40 13.98 -5.22
N THR A 191 -3.76 14.12 -6.37
CA THR A 191 -2.66 13.29 -6.83
C THR A 191 -1.58 13.16 -5.76
N SER A 192 -1.19 11.93 -5.47
CA SER A 192 -0.07 11.62 -4.58
C SER A 192 0.84 10.64 -5.27
N TRP A 193 2.15 10.89 -5.36
CA TRP A 193 3.09 10.02 -6.08
C TRP A 193 3.47 8.72 -5.31
N THR A 194 2.46 8.05 -4.76
CA THR A 194 2.55 6.74 -4.12
C THR A 194 2.46 5.61 -5.15
N PHE A 195 2.85 4.40 -4.77
CA PHE A 195 2.87 3.27 -5.70
C PHE A 195 1.47 2.80 -6.07
N SER A 196 0.56 2.77 -5.10
CA SER A 196 -0.87 2.51 -5.34
C SER A 196 -1.49 3.55 -6.29
N HIS A 197 -1.18 4.84 -6.11
CA HIS A 197 -1.63 5.89 -7.00
C HIS A 197 -1.11 5.68 -8.41
N TYR A 198 0.17 5.34 -8.60
CA TYR A 198 0.72 5.07 -9.93
C TYR A 198 -0.12 4.05 -10.70
N SER A 199 -0.46 2.93 -10.05
CA SER A 199 -1.31 1.91 -10.66
C SER A 199 -2.73 2.37 -10.96
N LYS A 200 -3.34 3.14 -10.06
CA LYS A 200 -4.68 3.68 -10.30
C LYS A 200 -4.69 4.74 -11.40
N HIS A 201 -3.75 5.68 -11.35
CA HIS A 201 -3.68 6.84 -12.21
C HIS A 201 -3.28 6.49 -13.64
N TYR A 202 -2.22 5.70 -13.84
CA TYR A 202 -1.70 5.38 -15.17
C TYR A 202 -2.31 4.12 -15.78
N HIS A 203 -2.83 3.19 -14.97
CA HIS A 203 -3.37 1.92 -15.46
C HIS A 203 -4.85 1.69 -15.15
N GLY A 204 -5.53 2.60 -14.44
CA GLY A 204 -6.93 2.40 -14.05
C GLY A 204 -7.15 1.16 -13.19
N ALA A 205 -6.13 0.76 -12.42
CA ALA A 205 -6.23 -0.40 -11.53
C ALA A 205 -7.08 -0.07 -10.30
N GLN A 206 -7.77 -1.08 -9.77
CA GLN A 206 -8.30 -1.03 -8.40
C GLN A 206 -7.11 -1.11 -7.45
N ALA A 207 -6.66 0.03 -6.93
CA ALA A 207 -5.41 0.12 -6.19
C ALA A 207 -5.54 0.89 -4.89
N PHE A 208 -4.86 0.40 -3.87
CA PHE A 208 -4.95 0.90 -2.50
C PHE A 208 -3.62 0.73 -1.77
N THR A 209 -3.36 1.65 -0.82
CA THR A 209 -2.31 1.47 0.18
C THR A 209 -2.95 0.99 1.48
N PHE A 210 -2.57 -0.18 1.96
CA PHE A 210 -3.07 -0.78 3.18
C PHE A 210 -2.13 -0.48 4.34
N GLU A 211 -2.67 -0.09 5.49
CA GLU A 211 -1.92 0.12 6.73
C GLU A 211 -2.34 -0.99 7.69
N LEU A 212 -1.54 -2.05 7.79
CA LEU A 212 -1.89 -3.32 8.42
C LEU A 212 -1.38 -3.43 9.86
N GLY A 213 -1.73 -2.43 10.68
CA GLY A 213 -1.29 -2.36 12.07
C GLY A 213 0.03 -1.61 12.21
N ARG A 214 0.71 -1.85 13.33
CA ARG A 214 1.95 -1.14 13.68
C ARG A 214 3.18 -1.87 13.18
N VAL A 215 4.18 -1.11 12.77
CA VAL A 215 5.50 -1.63 12.44
C VAL A 215 6.11 -2.41 13.61
N ALA A 216 6.57 -3.64 13.34
CA ALA A 216 7.38 -4.44 14.24
C ALA A 216 8.53 -5.10 13.46
N PRO A 217 9.63 -5.49 14.13
CA PRO A 217 10.68 -6.30 13.51
C PRO A 217 10.16 -7.67 13.07
N PHE A 218 10.90 -8.32 12.17
CA PHE A 218 10.63 -9.71 11.77
C PHE A 218 10.48 -10.64 12.99
N GLY A 219 9.50 -11.53 12.94
CA GLY A 219 9.16 -12.46 14.02
C GLY A 219 8.39 -11.85 15.19
N GLN A 220 8.13 -10.54 15.19
CA GLN A 220 7.41 -9.84 16.27
C GLN A 220 6.07 -9.25 15.82
N ASN A 221 5.68 -9.43 14.56
CA ASN A 221 4.40 -8.95 14.05
C ASN A 221 3.22 -9.77 14.61
N ASP A 222 2.10 -9.11 14.87
CA ASP A 222 0.85 -9.78 15.24
C ASP A 222 0.23 -10.48 14.03
N ARG A 223 0.60 -11.74 13.83
CA ARG A 223 0.10 -12.55 12.71
C ARG A 223 -1.41 -12.78 12.75
N ALA A 224 -2.01 -12.82 13.94
CA ALA A 224 -3.45 -13.07 14.06
C ALA A 224 -4.26 -11.94 13.41
N SER A 225 -3.79 -10.69 13.54
CA SER A 225 -4.39 -9.52 12.89
C SER A 225 -4.36 -9.57 11.35
N LEU A 226 -3.43 -10.34 10.76
CA LEU A 226 -3.23 -10.40 9.31
C LEU A 226 -3.96 -11.56 8.62
N ILE A 227 -4.55 -12.50 9.38
CA ILE A 227 -5.26 -13.65 8.83
C ILE A 227 -6.33 -13.25 7.79
N PRO A 228 -7.20 -12.26 8.06
CA PRO A 228 -8.22 -11.86 7.07
C PRO A 228 -7.61 -11.29 5.78
N MET A 229 -6.49 -10.55 5.89
CA MET A 229 -5.78 -10.04 4.71
C MET A 229 -5.15 -11.19 3.91
N GLY A 230 -4.54 -12.17 4.58
CA GLY A 230 -4.02 -13.37 3.92
C GLY A 230 -5.10 -14.16 3.18
N ALA A 231 -6.31 -14.25 3.75
CA ALA A 231 -7.46 -14.88 3.09
C ALA A 231 -7.89 -14.09 1.84
N LEU A 232 -7.93 -12.75 1.90
CA LEU A 232 -8.24 -11.88 0.75
C LEU A 232 -7.24 -12.09 -0.40
N LEU A 233 -5.93 -12.00 -0.11
CA LEU A 233 -4.88 -12.22 -1.11
C LEU A 233 -4.96 -13.63 -1.72
N THR A 234 -5.26 -14.63 -0.89
CA THR A 234 -5.43 -16.01 -1.35
C THR A 234 -6.59 -16.14 -2.33
N SER A 235 -7.79 -15.64 -1.99
CA SER A 235 -8.96 -15.67 -2.89
C SER A 235 -8.68 -14.94 -4.21
N LEU A 236 -8.09 -13.74 -4.15
CA LEU A 236 -7.73 -12.99 -5.35
C LEU A 236 -6.71 -13.76 -6.22
N SER A 237 -5.70 -14.38 -5.61
CA SER A 237 -4.69 -15.17 -6.34
C SER A 237 -5.25 -16.45 -6.94
N LYS A 238 -6.31 -17.03 -6.35
CA LYS A 238 -7.06 -18.15 -6.92
C LYS A 238 -7.93 -17.74 -8.11
N GLY A 239 -8.19 -16.44 -8.28
CA GLY A 239 -9.19 -15.96 -9.22
C GLY A 239 -10.63 -16.21 -8.76
N GLU A 240 -10.84 -16.35 -7.44
CA GLU A 240 -12.14 -16.54 -6.81
C GLU A 240 -12.65 -15.21 -6.25
N THR A 241 -13.97 -15.07 -6.10
CA THR A 241 -14.55 -13.92 -5.39
C THR A 241 -14.17 -13.98 -3.91
N PRO A 242 -13.51 -12.95 -3.36
CA PRO A 242 -13.24 -12.87 -1.93
C PRO A 242 -14.51 -12.84 -1.08
N ALA A 243 -14.35 -13.09 0.23
CA ALA A 243 -15.43 -12.88 1.19
C ALA A 243 -15.95 -11.43 1.12
N GLN A 244 -17.23 -11.26 1.39
CA GLN A 244 -17.91 -9.96 1.35
C GLN A 244 -18.54 -9.66 2.70
N GLN A 245 -18.41 -8.41 3.12
CA GLN A 245 -19.08 -7.85 4.29
C GLN A 245 -19.68 -6.50 3.93
N ASP A 246 -20.68 -6.04 4.69
CA ASP A 246 -21.25 -4.70 4.48
C ASP A 246 -20.17 -3.61 4.69
N PRO A 247 -19.89 -2.76 3.69
CA PRO A 247 -18.97 -1.64 3.82
C PRO A 247 -19.33 -0.71 4.98
N ALA A 248 -20.59 -0.64 5.41
CA ALA A 248 -21.02 0.17 6.56
C ALA A 248 -20.37 -0.23 7.89
N SER A 249 -19.66 -1.38 7.95
CA SER A 249 -18.82 -1.76 9.09
C SER A 249 -17.50 -0.96 9.18
N MET A 250 -17.12 -0.25 8.12
CA MET A 250 -15.94 0.64 8.07
C MET A 250 -16.33 2.10 8.21
N VAL A 251 -15.41 2.91 8.76
CA VAL A 251 -15.55 4.37 8.79
C VAL A 251 -14.86 4.99 7.58
N PHE A 252 -15.58 5.80 6.81
CA PHE A 252 -15.04 6.47 5.62
C PHE A 252 -14.66 7.90 5.96
N PHE A 253 -13.47 8.32 5.51
CA PHE A 253 -12.93 9.64 5.70
C PHE A 253 -12.53 10.27 4.37
N GLN A 254 -12.80 11.56 4.22
CA GLN A 254 -12.31 12.38 3.12
C GLN A 254 -11.20 13.29 3.61
N VAL A 255 -10.08 13.36 2.88
CA VAL A 255 -9.07 14.41 3.13
C VAL A 255 -9.69 15.77 2.79
N GLU A 256 -9.61 16.70 3.74
CA GLU A 256 -10.06 18.09 3.60
C GLU A 256 -8.86 19.02 3.42
N HIS A 257 -7.77 18.80 4.18
CA HIS A 257 -6.58 19.64 4.13
C HIS A 257 -5.27 18.84 4.23
N GLU A 258 -4.22 19.39 3.64
CA GLU A 258 -2.84 18.94 3.87
C GLU A 258 -2.05 20.03 4.58
N LEU A 259 -1.48 19.69 5.74
CA LEU A 259 -0.51 20.56 6.41
C LEU A 259 0.86 20.31 5.78
N LYS A 260 1.46 21.33 5.16
CA LYS A 260 2.78 21.26 4.52
C LYS A 260 3.76 22.17 5.25
N ARG A 261 4.99 21.71 5.42
CA ARG A 261 6.09 22.52 5.94
C ARG A 261 6.65 23.38 4.81
N GLN A 262 6.35 24.67 4.79
CA GLN A 262 6.82 25.62 3.76
C GLN A 262 7.99 26.48 4.25
N ALA A 263 8.16 26.62 5.57
CA ALA A 263 9.23 27.39 6.18
C ALA A 263 10.01 26.59 7.24
N GLU A 264 11.19 27.10 7.60
CA GLU A 264 12.04 26.52 8.65
C GLU A 264 11.45 26.71 10.05
N ASP A 265 10.61 27.74 10.26
CA ASP A 265 9.92 27.99 11.53
C ASP A 265 8.62 27.20 11.69
N PHE A 266 8.35 26.25 10.79
CA PHE A 266 7.18 25.39 10.83
C PHE A 266 7.07 24.66 12.17
N THR A 267 5.90 24.77 12.80
CA THR A 267 5.56 24.04 14.02
C THR A 267 4.26 23.28 13.81
N LEU A 268 4.28 21.97 14.06
CA LEU A 268 3.08 21.13 14.11
C LEU A 268 2.65 20.99 15.58
N TYR A 269 1.46 21.47 15.91
CA TYR A 269 0.87 21.39 17.27
C TYR A 269 0.07 20.08 17.44
N VAL A 270 0.70 18.96 17.12
CA VAL A 270 0.16 17.62 17.30
C VAL A 270 1.21 16.80 18.03
N ASP A 271 0.83 16.14 19.12
CA ASP A 271 1.77 15.40 19.94
C ASP A 271 2.45 14.26 19.16
N ALA A 272 3.72 14.02 19.49
CA ALA A 272 4.56 13.08 18.75
C ALA A 272 4.12 11.60 18.89
N ASP A 273 3.27 11.30 19.86
CA ASP A 273 2.69 9.98 20.14
C ASP A 273 1.18 9.91 19.84
N MET A 274 0.56 11.03 19.42
CA MET A 274 -0.87 11.06 19.13
C MET A 274 -1.25 10.04 18.05
N PRO A 275 -2.26 9.18 18.29
CA PRO A 275 -2.71 8.20 17.32
C PRO A 275 -3.27 8.84 16.05
N ASN A 276 -3.11 8.15 14.91
CA ASN A 276 -3.85 8.47 13.69
C ASN A 276 -5.36 8.46 13.96
N PHE A 277 -6.06 9.34 13.24
CA PHE A 277 -7.48 9.64 13.36
C PHE A 277 -7.89 10.29 14.70
N SER A 278 -6.95 10.85 15.47
CA SER A 278 -7.29 11.67 16.63
C SER A 278 -8.01 12.95 16.21
N ARG A 279 -9.08 13.27 16.93
CA ARG A 279 -10.03 14.35 16.62
C ARG A 279 -9.61 15.68 17.24
N PHE A 280 -9.81 16.76 16.50
CA PHE A 280 -9.61 18.14 16.93
C PHE A 280 -10.88 18.98 16.70
N GLU A 281 -11.23 19.77 17.71
CA GLU A 281 -12.43 20.61 17.71
C GLU A 281 -12.17 22.00 17.10
N PRO A 282 -13.23 22.71 16.65
CA PRO A 282 -13.15 24.08 16.15
C PRO A 282 -12.35 25.01 17.05
N GLY A 283 -11.54 25.87 16.42
CA GLY A 283 -10.64 26.81 17.12
C GLY A 283 -9.31 26.20 17.57
N THR A 284 -9.09 24.90 17.42
CA THR A 284 -7.79 24.28 17.75
C THR A 284 -6.75 24.64 16.69
N ARG A 285 -5.61 25.23 17.10
CA ARG A 285 -4.48 25.47 16.19
C ARG A 285 -3.65 24.19 16.03
N LEU A 286 -3.45 23.76 14.79
CA LEU A 286 -2.72 22.53 14.45
C LEU A 286 -1.36 22.78 13.81
N ALA A 287 -1.16 23.93 13.15
CA ALA A 287 0.13 24.29 12.59
C ALA A 287 0.38 25.79 12.64
N ARG A 288 1.65 26.16 12.60
CA ARG A 288 2.15 27.51 12.33
C ARG A 288 3.27 27.40 11.30
N ASP A 289 3.25 28.28 10.31
CA ASP A 289 4.28 28.39 9.27
C ASP A 289 4.35 29.86 8.83
N SER A 290 5.54 30.46 8.76
CA SER A 290 5.66 31.88 8.34
C SER A 290 5.26 32.13 6.88
N VAL A 291 5.27 31.10 6.03
CA VAL A 291 4.91 31.20 4.61
C VAL A 291 3.47 30.72 4.38
N ALA A 292 3.08 29.57 4.92
CA ALA A 292 1.73 29.03 4.75
C ALA A 292 0.68 29.64 5.70
N GLY A 293 1.12 30.28 6.79
CA GLY A 293 0.26 30.81 7.85
C GLY A 293 -0.07 29.77 8.94
N ASP A 294 -0.83 30.22 9.94
CA ASP A 294 -1.38 29.33 10.97
C ASP A 294 -2.54 28.51 10.40
N PHE A 295 -2.60 27.23 10.74
CA PHE A 295 -3.79 26.41 10.51
C PHE A 295 -4.57 26.25 11.82
N VAL A 296 -5.83 26.68 11.81
CA VAL A 296 -6.79 26.53 12.91
C VAL A 296 -8.00 25.78 12.39
N VAL A 297 -8.46 24.77 13.12
CA VAL A 297 -9.66 23.99 12.78
C VAL A 297 -10.85 24.95 12.68
N GLY A 298 -11.54 24.93 11.54
CA GLY A 298 -12.75 25.73 11.31
C GLY A 298 -13.97 25.13 12.02
N GLU A 299 -15.17 25.35 11.49
CA GLU A 299 -16.43 24.93 12.11
C GLU A 299 -16.61 23.40 12.18
N THR A 300 -16.04 22.67 11.22
CA THR A 300 -16.13 21.20 11.18
C THR A 300 -14.95 20.57 11.91
N PRO A 301 -15.19 19.68 12.89
CA PRO A 301 -14.15 18.91 13.55
C PRO A 301 -13.34 18.07 12.55
N LEU A 302 -12.03 18.04 12.71
CA LEU A 302 -11.11 17.34 11.82
C LEU A 302 -10.33 16.27 12.57
N HIS A 303 -9.88 15.23 11.87
CA HIS A 303 -9.04 14.18 12.43
C HIS A 303 -7.68 14.20 11.75
N VAL A 304 -6.60 14.00 12.50
CA VAL A 304 -5.24 14.00 11.95
C VAL A 304 -4.82 12.61 11.47
N VAL A 305 -4.17 12.52 10.31
CA VAL A 305 -3.58 11.28 9.80
C VAL A 305 -2.16 11.55 9.31
N PHE A 306 -1.25 10.61 9.60
CA PHE A 306 0.18 10.66 9.31
C PHE A 306 0.91 11.93 9.79
N PRO A 307 0.74 12.36 11.07
CA PRO A 307 1.47 13.52 11.58
C PRO A 307 2.97 13.26 11.66
N ASN A 308 3.76 14.16 11.09
CA ASN A 308 5.21 14.19 11.15
C ASN A 308 5.72 15.64 11.03
N ALA A 309 6.21 16.21 12.12
CA ALA A 309 6.81 17.54 12.12
C ALA A 309 8.17 17.59 11.40
N ASN A 310 8.89 16.46 11.35
CA ASN A 310 10.27 16.37 10.86
C ASN A 310 10.35 16.01 9.37
N VAL A 311 9.43 16.55 8.57
CA VAL A 311 9.45 16.38 7.11
C VAL A 311 10.36 17.42 6.45
N ALA A 312 10.82 17.16 5.23
CA ALA A 312 11.59 18.14 4.46
C ALA A 312 10.76 19.39 4.14
N LEU A 313 11.43 20.50 3.78
CA LEU A 313 10.75 21.68 3.25
C LEU A 313 9.95 21.30 1.98
N GLY A 314 8.75 21.85 1.86
CA GLY A 314 7.76 21.55 0.82
C GLY A 314 7.00 20.23 1.01
N ALA A 315 7.42 19.36 1.94
CA ALA A 315 6.76 18.08 2.18
C ALA A 315 5.54 18.21 3.11
N ARG A 316 4.65 17.23 2.99
CA ARG A 316 3.44 17.12 3.79
C ARG A 316 3.77 16.63 5.20
N ALA A 317 3.40 17.42 6.20
CA ALA A 317 3.55 17.12 7.61
C ALA A 317 2.34 16.34 8.17
N ALA A 318 1.12 16.59 7.69
CA ALA A 318 -0.07 15.82 8.12
C ALA A 318 -1.21 15.92 7.09
N LEU A 319 -2.15 14.99 7.19
CA LEU A 319 -3.48 15.07 6.57
C LEU A 319 -4.52 15.41 7.64
N LEU A 320 -5.49 16.23 7.27
CA LEU A 320 -6.68 16.49 8.08
C LEU A 320 -7.91 15.99 7.34
N VAL A 321 -8.72 15.21 8.05
CA VAL A 321 -9.79 14.41 7.44
C VAL A 321 -11.11 14.58 8.17
N ALA A 322 -12.21 14.53 7.42
CA ALA A 322 -13.57 14.54 7.95
C ALA A 322 -14.28 13.22 7.62
N PRO A 323 -15.13 12.70 8.52
CA PRO A 323 -15.91 11.49 8.23
C PRO A 323 -16.94 11.80 7.13
N ILE A 324 -17.15 10.84 6.24
CA ILE A 324 -18.17 10.87 5.20
C ILE A 324 -19.06 9.64 5.27
N HIS A 325 -20.20 9.68 4.59
CA HIS A 325 -21.06 8.50 4.46
C HIS A 325 -20.36 7.42 3.63
N PRO A 326 -20.54 6.13 3.99
CA PRO A 326 -20.12 5.02 3.13
C PRO A 326 -20.70 5.18 1.72
N PRO A 327 -19.97 4.76 0.67
CA PRO A 327 -20.51 4.75 -0.69
C PRO A 327 -21.81 3.93 -0.72
N SER A 328 -22.86 4.51 -1.31
CA SER A 328 -24.18 3.88 -1.36
C SER A 328 -24.14 2.57 -2.15
N GLN A 329 -24.84 1.53 -1.67
CA GLN A 329 -24.90 0.22 -2.33
C GLN A 329 -25.63 0.23 -3.69
N THR A 330 -26.03 1.41 -4.20
CA THR A 330 -26.84 1.54 -5.41
C THR A 330 -26.03 2.13 -6.56
N ALA A 331 -25.27 1.28 -7.23
CA ALA A 331 -24.99 1.42 -8.65
C ALA A 331 -25.28 0.05 -9.29
N LYS A 332 -26.54 -0.13 -9.72
CA LYS A 332 -26.92 -1.17 -10.68
C LYS A 332 -26.70 -0.64 -12.08
#